data_AF-A0A948FRD4-F1
#
_entry.id   AF-A0A948FRD4-F1
#
_cell.length_a   1.000
_cell.length_b   1.000
_cell.length_c   1.000
_cell.angle_alpha   90.00
_cell.angle_beta   90.00
_cell.angle_gamma   90.00
#
_symmetry.space_group_name_H-M   'P 1'
#
loop_
_entity.id
_entity.type
_entity.pdbx_description
1 polymer ?
#
loop_
_entity_poly.entity_id
_entity_poly.type
_entity_poly.pdbx_seq_one_letter_code
_entity_poly.pdbx_strand_id
1 'polypeptide(L)' 'MEKDLLTMPNTVIHPDVPVGKSEEENVVLKKVGKLPKFDFEMKDHIELMKKHDMIDIERGVKLAGSRSYFLK' A
#
# COMPACT_ATOMS: atom_id res chain seq x y z
N MET A 1 14.94 1.72 -30.81
CA MET A 1 14.68 3.16 -30.66
C MET A 1 13.25 3.44 -30.23
N GLU A 2 12.22 3.06 -31.00
CA GLU A 2 10.80 3.34 -30.65
C GLU A 2 10.32 2.61 -29.39
N LYS A 3 10.69 1.33 -29.23
CA LYS A 3 10.35 0.53 -28.04
C LYS A 3 11.06 1.01 -26.77
N ASP A 4 12.26 1.59 -26.90
CA ASP A 4 13.08 2.02 -25.78
C ASP A 4 12.50 3.28 -25.13
N LEU A 5 11.94 4.18 -25.94
CA LEU A 5 11.22 5.37 -25.47
C LEU A 5 10.00 5.01 -24.61
N LEU A 6 9.30 3.91 -24.91
CA LEU A 6 8.16 3.44 -24.12
C LEU A 6 8.55 2.93 -22.72
N THR A 7 9.83 2.59 -22.53
CA THR A 7 10.36 2.08 -21.24
C THR A 7 11.08 3.15 -20.43
N MET A 8 11.35 4.32 -21.02
CA MET A 8 12.04 5.40 -20.36
C MET A 8 11.09 6.10 -19.37
N PRO A 9 11.44 6.21 -18.08
CA PRO A 9 10.66 7.02 -17.16
C PRO A 9 10.74 8.49 -17.55
N ASN A 10 9.89 9.32 -16.95
CA ASN A 10 10.01 10.77 -17.15
C ASN A 10 11.39 11.27 -16.68
N THR A 11 12.20 11.78 -17.61
CA THR A 11 13.59 12.17 -17.35
C THR A 11 13.71 13.57 -16.77
N VAL A 12 12.71 14.43 -16.99
CA VAL A 12 12.65 15.78 -16.45
C VAL A 12 11.72 15.77 -15.25
N ILE A 13 12.30 15.69 -14.07
CA ILE A 13 11.59 15.81 -12.81
C ILE A 13 11.41 17.31 -12.49
N HIS A 14 10.24 17.67 -11.96
CA HIS A 14 9.97 19.05 -11.57
C HIS A 14 10.99 19.54 -10.52
N PRO A 15 11.51 20.78 -10.60
CA PRO A 15 12.57 21.27 -9.71
C PRO A 15 12.25 21.18 -8.21
N ASP A 16 10.98 21.26 -7.83
CA ASP A 16 10.54 21.19 -6.43
C ASP A 16 10.50 19.76 -5.86
N VAL A 17 10.70 18.72 -6.69
CA VAL A 17 10.70 17.33 -6.20
C VAL A 17 12.02 17.08 -5.45
N PRO A 18 11.97 16.66 -4.18
CA PRO A 18 13.17 16.34 -3.43
C PRO A 18 13.98 15.23 -4.10
N VAL A 19 15.30 15.40 -4.17
CA VAL A 19 16.21 14.34 -4.62
C VAL A 19 16.34 13.30 -3.51
N GLY A 20 16.13 12.03 -3.84
CA GLY A 20 16.31 10.91 -2.92
C GLY A 20 16.57 9.61 -3.68
N LYS A 21 17.23 8.65 -3.03
CA LYS A 21 17.54 7.34 -3.62
C LYS A 21 16.48 6.30 -3.32
N SER A 22 15.71 6.49 -2.26
CA SER A 22 14.73 5.52 -1.79
C SER A 22 13.62 6.18 -0.96
N GLU A 23 12.64 5.38 -0.56
CA GLU A 23 11.44 5.83 0.17
C GLU A 23 11.75 6.42 1.56
N GLU A 24 12.91 6.10 2.14
CA GLU A 24 13.39 6.63 3.41
C GLU A 24 13.74 8.13 3.32
N GLU A 25 14.01 8.66 2.13
CA GLU A 25 14.32 10.07 1.89
C GLU A 25 13.06 10.90 1.55
N ASN A 26 11.88 10.28 1.56
CA ASN A 26 10.63 10.98 1.31
C ASN A 26 10.33 12.03 2.40
N VAL A 27 10.03 13.26 1.96
CA VAL A 27 9.72 14.37 2.85
C VAL A 27 8.21 14.41 3.15
N VAL A 28 7.83 14.19 4.41
CA VAL A 28 6.43 14.35 4.86
C VAL A 28 6.10 15.84 4.99
N LEU A 29 5.34 16.38 4.03
CA LEU A 29 4.99 17.81 4.01
C LEU A 29 3.93 18.20 5.04
N LYS A 30 2.98 17.31 5.34
CA LYS A 30 1.87 17.60 6.24
C LYS A 30 1.30 16.32 6.87
N LYS A 31 0.91 16.42 8.14
CA LYS A 31 0.07 15.44 8.83
C LYS A 31 -1.21 16.13 9.31
N VAL A 32 -2.35 15.45 9.20
CA VAL A 32 -3.66 16.00 9.59
C VAL A 32 -4.29 15.10 10.65
N GLY A 33 -4.83 15.70 11.72
CA GLY A 33 -5.41 14.98 12.84
C GLY A 33 -4.37 14.43 13.82
N LYS A 34 -4.81 13.57 14.73
CA LYS A 34 -3.97 12.87 15.70
C LYS A 34 -4.19 11.37 15.54
N LEU A 35 -3.12 10.58 15.59
CA LEU A 35 -3.24 9.13 15.64
C LEU A 35 -3.93 8.72 16.94
N PRO A 36 -4.92 7.80 16.89
CA PRO A 36 -5.59 7.32 18.08
C PRO A 36 -4.60 6.57 18.99
N LYS A 37 -4.84 6.66 20.29
CA LYS A 37 -4.17 5.82 21.29
C LYS A 37 -5.19 4.79 21.75
N PHE A 38 -4.82 3.53 21.68
CA PHE A 38 -5.63 2.43 22.15
C PHE A 38 -5.06 1.90 23.47
N ASP A 39 -5.94 1.54 24.39
CA ASP A 39 -5.68 0.89 25.67
C ASP A 39 -5.77 -0.65 25.57
N PHE A 40 -5.87 -1.17 24.36
CA PHE A 40 -5.93 -2.59 24.02
C PHE A 40 -4.91 -2.95 22.93
N GLU A 41 -4.66 -4.25 22.78
CA GLU A 41 -3.81 -4.77 21.70
C GLU A 41 -4.46 -4.55 20.33
N MET A 42 -3.80 -3.77 19.48
CA MET A 42 -4.27 -3.48 18.14
C MET A 42 -4.29 -4.74 17.29
N LYS A 43 -5.37 -4.91 16.54
CA LYS A 43 -5.50 -5.95 15.52
C LYS A 43 -5.43 -5.33 14.15
N ASP A 44 -4.79 -6.01 13.20
CA ASP A 44 -4.79 -5.55 11.82
C ASP A 44 -6.15 -5.78 11.16
N HIS A 45 -6.33 -5.18 9.98
CA HIS A 45 -7.58 -5.30 9.23
C HIS A 45 -7.96 -6.75 8.88
N ILE A 46 -7.00 -7.63 8.60
CA ILE A 46 -7.25 -9.04 8.27
C ILE A 46 -7.73 -9.79 9.50
N GLU A 47 -7.06 -9.61 10.64
CA GLU A 47 -7.47 -10.23 11.91
C GLU A 47 -8.89 -9.80 12.31
N LEU A 48 -9.19 -8.50 12.20
CA LEU A 48 -10.53 -7.98 12.46
C LEU A 48 -11.55 -8.60 11.50
N MET A 49 -11.30 -8.58 10.20
CA MET A 49 -12.24 -9.12 9.21
C MET A 49 -12.44 -10.63 9.37
N LYS A 50 -11.40 -11.40 9.69
CA LYS A 50 -11.52 -12.85 9.99
C LYS A 50 -12.36 -13.08 11.23
N LYS A 51 -12.14 -12.31 12.30
CA LYS A 51 -12.92 -12.40 13.54
C LYS A 51 -14.41 -12.12 13.30
N HIS A 52 -14.73 -11.24 12.37
CA HIS A 52 -16.11 -10.85 12.05
C HIS A 52 -16.71 -11.62 10.86
N ASP A 53 -16.05 -12.66 10.37
CA ASP A 53 -16.45 -13.42 9.18
C ASP A 53 -16.74 -12.55 7.94
N MET A 54 -15.92 -11.52 7.71
CA MET A 54 -16.05 -10.56 6.61
C MET A 54 -15.09 -10.82 5.44
N ILE A 55 -14.16 -11.77 5.58
CA ILE A 55 -13.14 -12.08 4.56
C ILE A 55 -12.90 -13.59 4.44
N ASP A 56 -12.67 -14.07 3.22
CA ASP A 56 -12.24 -15.44 2.90
C ASP A 56 -10.98 -15.41 2.02
N ILE A 57 -9.82 -15.43 2.67
CA ILE A 57 -8.52 -15.45 1.97
C ILE A 57 -8.25 -16.84 1.38
N GLU A 58 -8.60 -17.91 2.09
CA GLU A 58 -8.32 -19.28 1.64
C GLU A 58 -9.04 -19.60 0.32
N ARG A 59 -10.33 -19.23 0.22
CA ARG A 59 -11.09 -19.37 -1.02
C ARG A 59 -10.56 -18.47 -2.12
N GLY A 60 -10.16 -17.24 -1.80
CA GLY A 60 -9.56 -16.31 -2.77
C GLY A 60 -8.27 -16.86 -3.37
N VAL A 61 -7.38 -17.36 -2.52
CA VAL A 61 -6.12 -17.99 -2.95
C VAL A 61 -6.38 -19.25 -3.75
N LYS A 62 -7.35 -20.09 -3.32
CA LYS A 62 -7.71 -21.30 -4.05
C LYS A 62 -8.20 -21.01 -5.48
N LEU A 63 -8.95 -19.93 -5.69
CA LEU A 63 -9.54 -19.60 -6.98
C LEU A 63 -8.64 -18.76 -7.89
N ALA A 64 -7.89 -17.80 -7.33
CA ALA A 64 -7.14 -16.82 -8.11
C ALA A 64 -5.65 -16.70 -7.74
N GLY A 65 -5.15 -17.53 -6.82
CA GLY A 65 -3.75 -17.55 -6.40
C GLY A 65 -3.39 -16.49 -5.36
N SER A 66 -2.09 -16.33 -5.11
CA SER A 66 -1.57 -15.41 -4.08
C SER A 66 -2.07 -13.97 -4.28
N ARG A 67 -2.23 -13.24 -3.16
CA ARG A 67 -2.76 -11.86 -3.10
C ARG A 67 -4.23 -11.70 -3.53
N SER A 68 -5.02 -12.78 -3.45
CA SER A 68 -6.46 -12.76 -3.71
C SER A 68 -7.27 -13.15 -2.47
N TYR A 69 -8.44 -12.54 -2.30
CA TYR A 69 -9.39 -12.82 -1.21
C TYR A 69 -10.82 -12.50 -1.65
N PHE A 70 -11.82 -13.08 -0.99
CA PHE A 70 -13.22 -12.63 -1.11
C PHE A 70 -13.61 -11.84 0.12
N LEU A 71 -14.46 -10.83 -0.07
CA LEU A 71 -15.22 -10.23 1.02
C LEU A 71 -16.54 -10.99 1.19
N LYS A 72 -17.03 -11.06 2.42
CA LYS A 72 -18.27 -11.74 2.78
C LYS A 72 -19.37 -10.73 3.14
#